data_AF-A0A1Z5SDK9-F1
#
_entry.id   AF-A0A1Z5SDK9-F1
#
_cell.length_a   1.000
_cell.length_b   1.000
_cell.length_c   1.000
_cell.angle_alpha   90.00
_cell.angle_beta   90.00
_cell.angle_gamma   90.00
#
_symmetry.space_group_name_H-M   'P 1'
#
loop_
_entity.id
_entity.type
_entity.pdbx_description
1 polymer ?
#
loop_
_entity_poly.entity_id
_entity_poly.type
_entity_poly.pdbx_seq_one_letter_code
_entity_poly.pdbx_strand_id
1 'polypeptide(L)'
;MNYLKTILLSAVTLAGTALYTSAQVQKPVARLEVAEAYSTANDGFIACYVYKPSVKGTVSVSIFAQNDQRAIPMQLRYKKGALPVKLRLPAANTPYYQAVKIPLSKILITKPSAEYSWMWRGKAKAPASPIVAMDKVNSIKWWAVVTIGKTTYTTDTLTTTIE
;
A
#
# COMPACT_ATOMS: atom_id res chain seq x y z
N MET A 1 9.72 -53.26 -59.63
CA MET A 1 10.63 -54.22 -58.98
C MET A 1 11.51 -53.47 -58.01
N ASN A 2 11.52 -53.94 -56.76
CA ASN A 2 12.19 -53.38 -55.59
C ASN A 2 13.71 -53.25 -55.75
N TYR A 3 14.33 -52.28 -55.06
CA TYR A 3 15.27 -52.57 -53.96
C TYR A 3 15.34 -51.37 -52.99
N LEU A 4 14.94 -51.61 -51.74
CA LEU A 4 15.30 -50.82 -50.56
C LEU A 4 16.82 -50.80 -50.35
N LYS A 5 17.37 -49.72 -49.78
CA LYS A 5 18.45 -49.76 -48.76
C LYS A 5 18.58 -48.43 -47.98
N THR A 6 18.08 -48.47 -46.75
CA THR A 6 18.73 -48.06 -45.48
C THR A 6 19.25 -46.62 -45.25
N ILE A 7 18.45 -45.87 -44.48
CA ILE A 7 18.71 -45.16 -43.19
C ILE A 7 20.15 -44.67 -42.88
N LEU A 8 20.31 -43.38 -42.53
CA LEU A 8 21.11 -42.98 -41.36
C LEU A 8 20.66 -41.64 -40.74
N LEU A 9 20.48 -41.70 -39.42
CA LEU A 9 20.15 -40.64 -38.46
C LEU A 9 21.11 -39.45 -38.52
N SER A 10 20.60 -38.26 -38.26
CA SER A 10 21.30 -37.24 -37.47
C SER A 10 20.28 -36.50 -36.62
N ALA A 11 20.20 -36.92 -35.36
CA ALA A 11 19.55 -36.19 -34.29
C ALA A 11 20.28 -34.86 -34.08
N VAL A 12 19.57 -33.74 -34.18
CA VAL A 12 20.01 -32.49 -33.55
C VAL A 12 19.11 -32.27 -32.35
N THR A 13 19.60 -32.75 -31.22
CA THR A 13 19.18 -32.40 -29.88
C THR A 13 19.46 -30.90 -29.70
N LEU A 14 18.46 -30.03 -29.90
CA LEU A 14 18.49 -28.76 -29.18
C LEU A 14 17.79 -28.98 -27.86
N ALA A 15 18.62 -29.24 -26.86
CA ALA A 15 18.29 -29.11 -25.46
C ALA A 15 17.73 -27.69 -25.23
N GLY A 16 16.41 -27.57 -25.28
CA GLY A 16 15.70 -26.46 -24.68
C GLY A 16 15.90 -26.59 -23.18
N THR A 17 16.94 -25.93 -22.67
CA THR A 17 17.00 -25.53 -21.28
C THR A 17 15.81 -24.61 -21.05
N ALA A 18 14.68 -25.20 -20.69
CA ALA A 18 13.59 -24.49 -20.04
C ALA A 18 14.20 -23.95 -18.75
N LEU A 19 14.68 -22.70 -18.82
CA LEU A 19 15.09 -21.94 -17.66
C LEU A 19 13.89 -21.94 -16.72
N TYR A 20 14.07 -22.66 -15.62
CA TYR A 20 13.28 -22.53 -14.41
C TYR A 20 13.39 -21.07 -13.97
N THR A 21 12.54 -20.23 -14.54
CA THR A 21 12.21 -18.96 -13.92
C THR A 21 11.28 -19.35 -12.80
N SER A 22 11.87 -19.76 -11.68
CA SER A 22 11.16 -19.69 -10.40
C SER A 22 10.67 -18.26 -10.33
N ALA A 23 9.36 -18.07 -10.51
CA ALA A 23 8.72 -16.82 -10.22
C ALA A 23 8.91 -16.64 -8.72
N GLN A 24 10.02 -16.02 -8.32
CA GLN A 24 10.16 -15.53 -6.96
C GLN A 24 8.99 -14.58 -6.79
N VAL A 25 8.04 -14.99 -5.96
CA VAL A 25 6.92 -14.14 -5.53
C VAL A 25 7.59 -12.92 -4.91
N GLN A 26 7.70 -11.86 -5.70
CA GLN A 26 8.40 -10.65 -5.31
C GLN A 26 7.56 -10.04 -4.18
N LYS A 27 8.04 -10.21 -2.95
CA LYS A 27 7.34 -9.71 -1.76
C LYS A 27 7.12 -8.20 -1.95
N PRO A 28 5.91 -7.68 -1.67
CA PRO A 28 5.63 -6.27 -1.91
C PRO A 28 6.57 -5.40 -1.07
N VAL A 29 7.23 -4.43 -1.72
CA VAL A 29 8.21 -3.54 -1.07
C VAL A 29 7.55 -2.67 0.01
N ALA A 30 6.28 -2.34 -0.19
CA ALA A 30 5.44 -1.67 0.80
C ALA A 30 4.09 -2.38 0.86
N ARG A 31 3.51 -2.45 2.06
CA ARG A 31 2.14 -2.92 2.27
C ARG A 31 1.42 -2.00 3.23
N LEU A 32 0.11 -1.89 3.05
CA LEU A 32 -0.79 -1.21 3.97
C LEU A 32 -1.56 -2.25 4.77
N GLU A 33 -1.90 -1.91 6.00
CA GLU A 33 -2.88 -2.61 6.82
C GLU A 33 -3.85 -1.54 7.32
N VAL A 34 -5.14 -1.82 7.23
CA VAL A 34 -6.19 -0.94 7.74
C VAL A 34 -7.32 -1.81 8.28
N ALA A 35 -8.01 -1.34 9.32
CA ALA A 35 -9.19 -2.04 9.82
C ALA A 35 -10.26 -2.16 8.72
N GLU A 36 -10.86 -3.35 8.60
CA GLU A 36 -11.90 -3.64 7.60
C GLU A 36 -13.21 -2.90 7.90
N ALA A 37 -13.49 -2.62 9.16
CA ALA A 37 -14.63 -1.84 9.62
C ALA A 37 -14.18 -0.80 10.65
N TYR A 38 -14.92 0.31 10.75
CA TYR A 38 -14.73 1.36 11.73
C TYR A 38 -16.06 1.87 12.25
N SER A 39 -16.16 1.94 13.58
CA SER A 39 -17.21 2.65 14.29
C SER A 39 -16.61 3.47 15.43
N THR A 40 -17.35 4.41 16.00
CA THR A 40 -16.86 5.15 17.18
C THR A 40 -16.67 4.27 18.41
N ALA A 41 -17.30 3.10 18.45
CA ALA A 41 -17.14 2.11 19.51
C ALA A 41 -16.01 1.10 19.23
N ASN A 42 -15.72 0.82 17.95
CA ASN A 42 -14.69 -0.10 17.52
C ASN A 42 -13.63 0.64 16.70
N ASP A 43 -12.63 1.16 17.41
CA ASP A 43 -11.50 1.83 16.79
C ASP A 43 -10.55 0.82 16.13
N GLY A 44 -9.87 1.29 15.10
CA GLY A 44 -8.88 0.52 14.38
C GLY A 44 -7.61 1.31 14.20
N PHE A 45 -6.75 0.85 13.30
CA PHE A 45 -5.61 1.63 12.87
C PHE A 45 -5.39 1.50 11.38
N ILE A 46 -4.64 2.45 10.85
CA ILE A 46 -3.95 2.31 9.58
C ILE A 46 -2.45 2.21 9.86
N ALA A 47 -1.80 1.22 9.27
CA ALA A 47 -0.36 1.00 9.39
C ALA A 47 0.27 0.77 8.02
N CYS A 48 1.40 1.45 7.77
CA CYS A 48 2.20 1.23 6.58
C CYS A 48 3.47 0.48 6.96
N TYR A 49 3.80 -0.56 6.20
CA TYR A 49 4.98 -1.39 6.41
C TYR A 49 5.88 -1.38 5.17
N VAL A 50 7.19 -1.45 5.41
CA VAL A 50 8.21 -1.41 4.36
C VAL A 50 9.15 -2.60 4.50
N TYR A 51 9.42 -3.29 3.39
CA TYR A 51 10.26 -4.49 3.37
C TYR A 51 11.70 -4.13 3.76
N LYS A 52 12.24 -4.78 4.79
CA LYS A 52 13.52 -4.39 5.42
C LYS A 52 14.69 -4.34 4.42
N PRO A 53 14.89 -5.36 3.55
CA PRO A 53 16.01 -5.36 2.59
C PRO A 53 15.96 -4.25 1.53
N SER A 54 14.80 -3.62 1.32
CA SER A 54 14.66 -2.52 0.37
C SER A 54 15.03 -1.15 0.94
N VAL A 55 15.20 -1.03 2.27
CA VAL A 55 15.52 0.25 2.93
C VAL A 55 17.02 0.55 2.79
N LYS A 56 17.40 1.22 1.70
CA LYS A 56 18.78 1.70 1.44
C LYS A 56 18.92 3.22 1.47
N GLY A 57 17.98 3.92 2.12
CA GLY A 57 17.95 5.38 2.14
C GLY A 57 16.78 5.95 2.95
N THR A 58 16.51 7.24 2.76
CA THR A 58 15.40 7.93 3.42
C THR A 58 14.07 7.32 2.97
N VAL A 59 13.19 7.06 3.93
CA VAL A 59 11.84 6.55 3.69
C VAL A 59 10.83 7.67 3.94
N SER A 60 9.95 7.92 2.98
CA SER A 60 8.79 8.78 3.16
C SER A 60 7.51 8.00 2.85
N VAL A 61 6.44 8.33 3.56
CA VAL A 61 5.13 7.69 3.42
C VAL A 61 4.08 8.78 3.26
N SER A 62 3.26 8.67 2.21
CA SER A 62 2.05 9.46 2.01
C SER A 62 0.85 8.52 2.02
N ILE A 63 -0.06 8.72 2.98
CA ILE A 63 -1.30 7.95 3.08
C ILE A 63 -2.42 8.74 2.40
N PHE A 64 -3.22 8.04 1.60
CA PHE A 64 -4.35 8.60 0.90
C PHE A 64 -5.63 7.86 1.29
N ALA A 65 -6.73 8.61 1.30
CA ALA A 65 -8.06 8.11 1.55
C ALA A 65 -9.05 8.66 0.51
N GLN A 66 -10.05 7.89 0.13
CA GLN A 66 -11.15 8.33 -0.74
C GLN A 66 -12.45 7.72 -0.23
N ASN A 67 -13.45 8.54 0.07
CA ASN A 67 -14.77 8.03 0.43
C ASN A 67 -15.57 7.60 -0.81
N ASP A 68 -16.64 6.86 -0.58
CA ASP A 68 -17.58 6.40 -1.61
C ASP A 68 -18.43 7.52 -2.22
N GLN A 69 -18.63 8.63 -1.51
CA GLN A 69 -19.44 9.76 -1.98
C GLN A 69 -18.73 10.62 -3.03
N ARG A 70 -17.39 10.69 -3.01
CA ARG A 70 -16.61 11.52 -3.92
C ARG A 70 -15.35 10.80 -4.38
N ALA A 71 -15.17 10.72 -5.69
CA ALA A 71 -13.95 10.20 -6.32
C ALA A 71 -12.77 11.18 -6.27
N ILE A 72 -12.52 11.79 -5.10
CA ILE A 72 -11.43 12.73 -4.88
C ILE A 72 -10.55 12.21 -3.73
N PRO A 73 -9.32 11.74 -4.04
CA PRO A 73 -8.36 11.35 -3.03
C PRO A 73 -7.97 12.50 -2.10
N MET A 74 -7.87 12.18 -0.81
CA MET A 74 -7.40 13.05 0.26
C MET A 74 -6.07 12.53 0.76
N GLN A 75 -5.07 13.41 0.88
CA GLN A 75 -3.79 13.05 1.47
C GLN A 75 -3.76 13.40 2.95
N LEU A 76 -3.34 12.46 3.79
CA LEU A 76 -3.15 12.68 5.22
C LEU A 76 -1.85 13.45 5.48
N ARG A 77 -1.90 14.43 6.38
CA ARG A 77 -0.79 15.29 6.79
C ARG A 77 -0.66 15.31 8.31
N TYR A 78 0.57 15.42 8.82
CA TYR A 78 0.85 15.65 10.24
C TYR A 78 1.33 17.08 10.43
N LYS A 79 0.65 17.87 11.27
CA LYS A 79 0.92 19.31 11.50
C LYS A 79 1.13 20.10 10.19
N LYS A 80 0.27 19.84 9.19
CA LYS A 80 0.33 20.40 7.81
C LYS A 80 1.55 19.99 6.97
N GLY A 81 2.41 19.10 7.48
CA GLY A 81 3.60 18.57 6.81
C GLY A 81 3.50 17.07 6.47
N ALA A 82 4.64 16.47 6.14
CA ALA A 82 4.75 15.03 5.87
C ALA A 82 4.47 14.20 7.13
N LEU A 83 4.01 12.95 6.93
CA LEU A 83 3.81 12.03 8.04
C LEU A 83 5.15 11.67 8.69
N PRO A 84 5.23 11.65 10.03
CA PRO A 84 6.44 11.21 10.72
C PRO A 84 6.63 9.71 10.50
N VAL A 85 7.73 9.33 9.85
CA VAL A 85 8.10 7.93 9.64
C VAL A 85 9.04 7.47 10.75
N LYS A 86 8.70 6.36 11.40
CA LYS A 86 9.56 5.70 12.40
C LYS A 86 9.65 4.22 12.07
N LEU A 87 10.79 3.75 11.56
CA LEU A 87 11.01 2.35 11.19
C LEU A 87 11.16 1.47 12.43
N ARG A 88 10.04 0.98 12.95
CA ARG A 88 9.99 0.11 14.13
C ARG A 88 9.88 -1.36 13.71
N LEU A 89 10.39 -2.25 14.54
CA LEU A 89 10.17 -3.69 14.40
C LEU A 89 8.80 -4.04 15.00
N PRO A 90 7.79 -4.45 14.19
CA PRO A 90 6.45 -4.72 14.71
C PRO A 90 6.38 -6.00 15.54
N ALA A 91 7.27 -6.97 15.30
CA ALA A 91 7.49 -8.19 16.09
C ALA A 91 8.83 -8.84 15.68
N ALA A 92 9.33 -9.80 16.47
CA ALA A 92 10.43 -10.66 16.03
C ALA A 92 10.00 -11.46 14.78
N ASN A 93 10.90 -11.66 13.83
CA ASN A 93 10.72 -12.49 12.61
C ASN A 93 9.84 -11.94 11.48
N THR A 94 9.29 -10.73 11.56
CA THR A 94 8.65 -10.12 10.36
C THR A 94 9.73 -9.56 9.42
N PRO A 95 9.62 -9.72 8.10
CA PRO A 95 10.56 -9.12 7.16
C PRO A 95 10.26 -7.63 6.87
N TYR A 96 9.40 -6.99 7.65
CA TYR A 96 8.96 -5.61 7.45
C TYR A 96 9.28 -4.71 8.65
N TYR A 97 9.61 -3.45 8.37
CA TYR A 97 9.50 -2.36 9.34
C TYR A 97 8.08 -1.81 9.32
N GLN A 98 7.52 -1.49 10.47
CA GLN A 98 6.36 -0.61 10.57
C GLN A 98 6.89 0.83 10.43
N ALA A 99 6.45 1.55 9.41
CA ALA A 99 6.89 2.91 9.10
C ALA A 99 5.96 3.98 9.71
N VAL A 100 4.66 3.72 9.68
CA VAL A 100 3.60 4.59 10.20
C VAL A 100 2.53 3.71 10.85
N LYS A 101 1.97 4.14 11.99
CA LYS A 101 0.77 3.57 12.60
C LYS A 101 -0.07 4.69 13.22
N ILE A 102 -1.32 4.82 12.80
CA ILE A 102 -2.21 5.91 13.22
C ILE A 102 -3.58 5.30 13.58
N PRO A 103 -4.12 5.55 14.78
CA PRO A 103 -5.49 5.14 15.12
C PRO A 103 -6.51 5.82 14.21
N LEU A 104 -7.53 5.09 13.78
CA LEU A 104 -8.56 5.64 12.90
C LEU A 104 -9.34 6.75 13.61
N SER A 105 -9.60 6.62 14.91
CA SER A 105 -10.20 7.65 15.77
C SER A 105 -9.45 8.99 15.83
N LYS A 106 -8.22 9.09 15.31
CA LYS A 106 -7.47 10.36 15.24
C LYS A 106 -7.63 11.07 13.89
N ILE A 107 -8.08 10.36 12.86
CA ILE A 107 -8.11 10.83 11.47
C ILE A 107 -9.49 10.72 10.83
N LEU A 108 -10.35 9.84 11.35
CA LEU A 108 -11.76 9.67 11.02
C LEU A 108 -12.64 10.35 12.06
N ILE A 109 -12.51 11.67 12.17
CA ILE A 109 -13.20 12.47 13.20
C ILE A 109 -14.06 13.58 12.61
N THR A 110 -15.10 13.98 13.33
CA THR A 110 -16.01 15.04 12.90
C THR A 110 -15.47 16.45 13.15
N LYS A 111 -14.62 16.62 14.17
CA LYS A 111 -13.95 17.88 14.51
C LYS A 111 -12.51 17.88 13.99
N PRO A 112 -11.90 19.05 13.68
CA PRO A 112 -10.50 19.10 13.28
C PRO A 112 -9.55 18.48 14.33
N SER A 113 -8.57 17.69 13.88
CA SER A 113 -7.52 17.15 14.75
C SER A 113 -6.45 18.21 15.00
N ALA A 114 -5.90 18.25 16.21
CA ALA A 114 -4.75 19.12 16.51
C ALA A 114 -3.48 18.68 15.78
N GLU A 115 -3.38 17.40 15.45
CA GLU A 115 -2.17 16.81 14.85
C GLU A 115 -2.35 16.46 13.38
N TYR A 116 -3.51 15.97 13.00
CA TYR A 116 -3.75 15.46 11.66
C TYR A 116 -4.63 16.40 10.85
N SER A 117 -4.35 16.47 9.56
CA SER A 117 -5.17 17.23 8.62
C SER A 117 -5.20 16.54 7.28
N TRP A 118 -6.21 16.87 6.49
CA TRP A 118 -6.37 16.32 5.15
C TRP A 118 -6.17 17.40 4.10
N MET A 119 -5.67 16.99 2.93
CA MET A 119 -5.43 17.87 1.80
C MET A 119 -6.06 17.27 0.54
N TRP A 120 -6.81 18.10 -0.21
CA TRP A 120 -7.43 17.72 -1.47
C TRP A 120 -6.63 18.28 -2.63
N ARG A 121 -6.15 17.44 -3.55
CA ARG A 121 -5.44 17.88 -4.78
C ARG A 121 -4.35 18.95 -4.51
N GLY A 122 -3.63 18.86 -3.39
CA GLY A 122 -2.62 19.86 -3.01
C GLY A 122 -3.14 21.16 -2.39
N LYS A 123 -4.46 21.31 -2.20
CA LYS A 123 -5.11 22.47 -1.58
C LYS A 123 -5.60 22.12 -0.16
N ALA A 124 -5.37 23.02 0.79
CA ALA A 124 -5.69 22.84 2.21
C ALA A 124 -7.19 22.94 2.56
N LYS A 125 -8.09 23.14 1.57
CA LYS A 125 -9.55 23.22 1.77
C LYS A 125 -10.22 21.83 1.70
N ALA A 126 -9.66 20.82 2.36
CA ALA A 126 -10.31 19.52 2.49
C ALA A 126 -11.23 19.52 3.73
N PRO A 127 -12.25 18.64 3.80
CA PRO A 127 -13.02 18.47 5.02
C PRO A 127 -12.12 17.99 6.16
N ALA A 128 -12.59 18.15 7.40
CA ALA A 128 -11.85 17.75 8.59
C ALA A 128 -11.43 16.27 8.59
N SER A 129 -12.19 15.44 7.86
CA SER A 129 -11.95 14.01 7.69
C SER A 129 -12.68 13.47 6.45
N PRO A 130 -12.23 12.34 5.86
CA PRO A 130 -12.95 11.63 4.81
C PRO A 130 -14.41 11.27 5.14
N ILE A 131 -14.79 11.15 6.43
CA ILE A 131 -16.19 10.86 6.82
C ILE A 131 -17.09 12.10 6.89
N VAL A 132 -16.54 13.32 6.86
CA VAL A 132 -17.29 14.58 7.05
C VAL A 132 -17.58 15.27 5.72
N ALA A 133 -17.43 14.56 4.60
CA ALA A 133 -17.38 15.21 3.30
C ALA A 133 -18.71 15.87 2.93
N MET A 134 -19.86 15.22 3.14
CA MET A 134 -21.21 15.76 2.87
C MET A 134 -22.29 14.86 3.50
N ASP A 135 -22.44 13.66 2.93
CA ASP A 135 -23.47 12.66 3.20
C ASP A 135 -22.93 11.52 4.09
N LYS A 136 -23.81 10.57 4.47
CA LYS A 136 -23.38 9.36 5.16
C LYS A 136 -22.40 8.58 4.28
N VAL A 137 -21.12 8.62 4.64
CA VAL A 137 -20.05 7.82 4.03
C VAL A 137 -20.20 6.38 4.51
N ASN A 138 -20.27 5.40 3.59
CA ASN A 138 -20.38 3.99 3.95
C ASN A 138 -19.04 3.26 3.85
N SER A 139 -18.10 3.79 3.06
CA SER A 139 -16.77 3.20 2.95
C SER A 139 -15.69 4.21 2.59
N ILE A 140 -14.45 3.85 2.94
CA ILE A 140 -13.24 4.60 2.60
C ILE A 140 -12.24 3.65 1.97
N LYS A 141 -11.76 3.99 0.78
CA LYS A 141 -10.61 3.36 0.12
C LYS A 141 -9.31 4.00 0.62
N TRP A 142 -8.29 3.19 0.84
CA TRP A 142 -7.00 3.58 1.39
C TRP A 142 -5.86 3.02 0.57
N TRP A 143 -4.82 3.82 0.35
CA TRP A 143 -3.55 3.36 -0.20
C TRP A 143 -2.42 4.24 0.33
N ALA A 144 -1.19 3.74 0.24
CA ALA A 144 0.00 4.53 0.55
C ALA A 144 0.93 4.61 -0.65
N VAL A 145 1.54 5.78 -0.81
CA VAL A 145 2.70 5.98 -1.67
C VAL A 145 3.93 6.06 -0.78
N VAL A 146 4.85 5.12 -0.96
CA VAL A 146 6.08 4.99 -0.18
C VAL A 146 7.26 5.29 -1.09
N THR A 147 8.09 6.25 -0.72
CA THR A 147 9.34 6.54 -1.44
C THR A 147 10.52 6.10 -0.59
N ILE A 148 11.43 5.31 -1.18
CA ILE A 148 12.68 4.86 -0.56
C ILE A 148 13.83 5.34 -1.42
N GLY A 149 14.60 6.30 -0.93
CA GLY A 149 15.60 6.99 -1.74
C GLY A 149 14.95 7.71 -2.92
N LYS A 150 15.17 7.21 -4.14
CA LYS A 150 14.61 7.78 -5.39
C LYS A 150 13.46 6.96 -5.97
N THR A 151 13.15 5.80 -5.39
CA THR A 151 12.14 4.88 -5.95
C THR A 151 10.84 5.02 -5.19
N THR A 152 9.73 5.12 -5.93
CA THR A 152 8.39 5.25 -5.37
C THR A 152 7.57 3.99 -5.64
N TYR A 153 6.87 3.52 -4.62
CA TYR A 153 6.01 2.34 -4.63
C TYR A 153 4.61 2.75 -4.18
N THR A 154 3.59 2.18 -4.79
CA THR A 154 2.19 2.36 -4.37
C THR A 154 1.68 1.03 -3.83
N THR A 155 1.08 1.03 -2.66
CA THR A 155 0.47 -0.18 -2.09
C THR A 155 -0.84 -0.51 -2.80
N ASP A 156 -1.31 -1.74 -2.62
CA ASP A 156 -2.69 -2.08 -2.97
C ASP A 156 -3.68 -1.17 -2.24
N THR A 157 -4.86 -1.04 -2.85
CA THR A 157 -5.96 -0.28 -2.26
C THR A 157 -6.77 -1.20 -1.34
N LEU A 158 -6.92 -0.79 -0.08
CA LEU A 158 -7.75 -1.46 0.91
C LEU A 158 -9.02 -0.65 1.18
N THR A 159 -10.07 -1.29 1.69
CA THR A 159 -11.34 -0.61 1.98
C THR A 159 -11.74 -0.83 3.43
N THR A 160 -12.20 0.24 4.08
CA THR A 160 -12.82 0.21 5.40
C THR A 160 -14.29 0.56 5.27
N THR A 161 -15.18 -0.26 5.81
CA THR A 161 -16.61 0.04 5.97
C THR A 161 -16.83 0.96 7.18
N ILE A 162 -17.75 1.91 7.07
CA ILE A 162 -18.11 2.85 8.12
C ILE A 162 -19.49 2.49 8.66
N GLU A 163 -19.58 2.23 9.97
CA GLU A 163 -20.79 1.77 10.66
C GLU A 163 -21.51 2.90 11.40
#